data_AF-A0A8S0SYP0-F1
#
_entry.id   AF-A0A8S0SYP0-F1
#
_cell.length_a   1.000
_cell.length_b   1.000
_cell.length_c   1.000
_cell.angle_alpha   90.00
_cell.angle_beta   90.00
_cell.angle_gamma   90.00
#
_symmetry.space_group_name_H-M   'P 1'
#
loop_
_entity.id
_entity.type
_entity.pdbx_description
1 polymer ?
#
loop_
_entity_poly.entity_id
_entity_poly.type
_entity_poly.pdbx_seq_one_letter_code
_entity_poly.pdbx_strand_id
1 'polypeptide(L)'
;MKPDWMENYEVVIPALLENGVKLLVYAEEKREMGRCYGMVGTERLCISTSVPFKGDGEEAGLTKSSGLLTFLKVYNAGHWIPADQPKASLEMIKRWMQGIPL
;
A
#
# COMPACT_ATOMS: atom_id res chain seq x y z
N MET A 1 21.81 -24.68 -0.49
CA MET A 1 20.78 -23.63 -0.39
C MET A 1 21.32 -22.39 -1.07
N LYS A 2 20.64 -21.87 -2.10
CA LYS A 2 20.90 -20.50 -2.57
C LYS A 2 20.22 -19.55 -1.59
N PRO A 3 20.85 -18.44 -1.20
CA PRO A 3 20.17 -17.40 -0.44
C PRO A 3 19.12 -16.77 -1.35
N ASP A 4 17.86 -16.88 -0.95
CA ASP A 4 16.67 -16.30 -1.59
C ASP A 4 16.63 -14.76 -1.53
N TRP A 5 17.47 -14.17 -0.67
CA TRP A 5 17.58 -12.74 -0.36
C TRP A 5 17.85 -11.81 -1.55
N MET A 6 18.32 -12.33 -2.70
CA MET A 6 18.72 -11.52 -3.87
C MET A 6 17.88 -11.78 -5.12
N GLU A 7 16.79 -12.56 -5.02
CA GLU A 7 15.89 -12.78 -6.15
C GLU A 7 14.86 -11.65 -6.27
N ASN A 8 14.56 -11.24 -7.51
CA ASN A 8 13.54 -10.22 -7.76
C ASN A 8 12.16 -10.87 -7.83
N TYR A 9 11.39 -10.74 -6.75
CA TYR A 9 10.01 -11.26 -6.67
C TYR A 9 8.95 -10.28 -7.20
N GLU A 10 9.31 -9.04 -7.50
CA GLU A 10 8.37 -8.03 -7.99
C GLU A 10 7.80 -8.39 -9.36
N VAL A 11 8.52 -9.21 -10.14
CA VAL A 11 8.09 -9.73 -11.45
C VAL A 11 6.81 -10.57 -11.38
N VAL A 12 6.43 -11.07 -10.20
CA VAL A 12 5.23 -11.90 -10.00
C VAL A 12 3.96 -11.04 -9.81
N ILE A 13 4.13 -9.77 -9.42
CA ILE A 13 3.00 -8.89 -9.07
C ILE A 13 2.04 -8.67 -10.25
N PRO A 14 2.50 -8.41 -11.49
CA PRO A 14 1.59 -8.29 -12.63
C PRO A 14 0.69 -9.51 -12.81
N ALA A 15 1.25 -10.72 -12.73
CA ALA A 15 0.49 -11.95 -12.87
C ALA A 15 -0.55 -12.13 -11.75
N LEU A 16 -0.24 -11.72 -10.51
CA LEU A 16 -1.21 -11.77 -9.40
C LEU A 16 -2.38 -10.80 -9.64
N LEU A 17 -2.09 -9.59 -10.10
CA LEU A 17 -3.12 -8.59 -10.43
C LEU A 17 -3.99 -9.07 -11.59
N GLU A 18 -3.40 -9.65 -12.64
CA GLU A 18 -4.14 -10.23 -13.78
C GLU A 18 -5.05 -11.39 -13.36
N ASN A 19 -4.64 -12.19 -12.37
CA ASN A 19 -5.45 -13.26 -11.79
C ASN A 19 -6.51 -12.77 -10.78
N GLY A 20 -6.72 -11.45 -10.66
CA GLY A 20 -7.76 -10.88 -9.81
C GLY A 20 -7.39 -10.77 -8.33
N VAL A 21 -6.13 -11.00 -7.96
CA VAL A 21 -5.67 -10.86 -6.58
C VAL A 21 -5.56 -9.37 -6.23
N LYS A 22 -6.30 -8.96 -5.20
CA LYS A 22 -6.20 -7.60 -4.66
C LYS A 22 -4.89 -7.45 -3.89
N LEU A 23 -4.11 -6.42 -4.21
CA LEU A 23 -2.84 -6.12 -3.54
C LEU A 23 -2.92 -4.78 -2.79
N LEU A 24 -2.66 -4.83 -1.49
CA LEU A 24 -2.49 -3.65 -0.64
C LEU A 24 -1.03 -3.56 -0.21
N VAL A 25 -0.39 -2.46 -0.57
CA VAL A 25 0.95 -2.09 -0.09
C VAL A 25 0.79 -0.91 0.85
N TYR A 26 1.29 -1.01 2.08
CA TYR A 26 1.24 0.09 3.04
C TYR A 26 2.64 0.40 3.58
N ALA A 27 2.92 1.67 3.81
CA ALA A 27 4.22 2.12 4.28
C ALA A 27 4.16 3.32 5.22
N GLU A 28 5.27 3.48 5.93
CA GLU A 28 5.57 4.60 6.81
C GLU A 28 5.69 5.93 6.05
N GLU A 29 5.48 7.04 6.78
CA GLU A 29 5.40 8.38 6.20
C GLU A 29 6.67 8.82 5.44
N LYS A 30 7.83 8.39 5.94
CA LYS A 30 9.13 8.74 5.36
C LYS A 30 9.36 8.12 3.98
N ARG A 31 8.53 7.15 3.56
CA ARG A 31 8.56 6.68 2.17
C ARG A 31 7.88 7.68 1.26
N GLU A 32 8.65 8.19 0.31
CA GLU A 32 8.13 9.04 -0.75
C GLU A 32 7.21 8.25 -1.68
N MET A 33 5.94 8.66 -1.72
CA MET A 33 4.94 8.18 -2.68
C MET A 33 5.32 8.44 -4.15
N GLY A 34 6.22 9.42 -4.39
CA GLY A 34 6.49 10.02 -5.69
C GLY A 34 7.47 9.23 -6.57
N ARG A 35 8.26 8.32 -6.00
CA ARG A 35 8.98 7.32 -6.78
C ARG A 35 8.04 6.13 -6.88
N CYS A 36 7.34 6.02 -8.02
CA CYS A 36 6.84 4.74 -8.55
C CYS A 36 7.76 3.64 -8.03
N TYR A 37 7.26 2.72 -7.21
CA TYR A 37 8.02 1.99 -6.18
C TYR A 37 9.21 1.12 -6.68
N GLY A 38 9.74 1.33 -7.88
CA GLY A 38 10.65 0.43 -8.59
C GLY A 38 9.92 -0.77 -9.17
N MET A 39 8.66 -0.95 -8.78
CA MET A 39 7.87 -2.15 -9.00
C MET A 39 7.28 -2.19 -10.41
N VAL A 40 7.61 -3.25 -11.12
CA VAL A 40 7.04 -3.57 -12.44
C VAL A 40 5.51 -3.61 -12.35
N GLY A 41 4.82 -2.88 -13.22
CA GLY A 41 3.35 -2.83 -13.28
C GLY A 41 2.69 -1.73 -12.42
N THR A 42 3.46 -0.92 -11.68
CA THR A 42 2.92 0.15 -10.82
C THR A 42 2.85 1.53 -11.47
N GLU A 43 3.17 1.65 -12.77
CA GLU A 43 3.23 2.92 -13.51
C GLU A 43 1.91 3.71 -13.44
N ARG A 44 0.77 3.00 -13.52
CA ARG A 44 -0.56 3.61 -13.43
C ARG A 44 -0.88 4.15 -12.03
N LEU A 45 -0.23 3.62 -11.00
CA LEU A 45 -0.36 4.13 -9.64
C LEU A 45 0.33 5.50 -9.51
N CYS A 46 1.40 5.74 -10.27
CA CYS A 46 2.15 6.99 -10.20
C CYS A 46 1.36 8.20 -10.66
N ILE A 47 0.62 8.02 -11.76
CA ILE A 47 -0.27 9.02 -12.34
C ILE A 47 -1.59 9.15 -11.59
N SER A 48 -1.93 8.18 -10.73
CA SER A 48 -3.16 8.23 -9.94
C SER A 48 -3.12 9.35 -8.90
N THR A 49 -4.28 9.96 -8.66
CA THR A 49 -4.44 11.04 -7.68
C THR A 49 -4.39 10.46 -6.26
N SER A 50 -3.64 11.13 -5.37
CA SER A 50 -3.65 10.80 -3.94
C SER A 50 -4.96 11.26 -3.31
N VAL A 51 -5.59 10.38 -2.53
CA VAL A 51 -6.80 10.67 -1.75
C VAL A 51 -6.48 10.56 -0.25
N PRO A 52 -6.99 11.46 0.61
CA PRO A 52 -6.83 11.33 2.06
C PRO A 52 -7.44 10.04 2.60
N PHE A 53 -6.64 9.28 3.35
CA PHE A 53 -7.09 8.13 4.12
C PHE A 53 -7.49 8.59 5.53
N LYS A 54 -8.69 8.20 5.97
CA LYS A 54 -9.18 8.54 7.31
C LYS A 54 -9.21 7.34 8.23
N GLY A 55 -8.43 7.41 9.31
CA GLY A 55 -8.46 6.46 10.42
C GLY A 55 -9.22 7.06 11.60
N ASP A 56 -10.28 6.42 12.06
CA ASP A 56 -11.06 6.87 13.23
C ASP A 56 -11.60 8.32 13.11
N GLY A 57 -11.97 8.72 11.89
CA GLY A 57 -12.52 10.06 11.60
C GLY A 57 -11.48 11.15 11.31
N GLU A 58 -10.21 10.91 11.59
CA GLU A 58 -9.10 11.84 11.34
C GLU A 58 -8.29 11.42 10.11
N GLU A 59 -7.66 12.38 9.44
CA GLU A 59 -6.74 12.08 8.34
C GLU A 59 -5.51 11.36 8.90
N ALA A 60 -5.35 10.10 8.53
CA ALA A 60 -4.30 9.21 9.01
C ALA A 60 -3.27 8.89 7.91
N GLY A 61 -3.47 9.37 6.68
CA GLY A 61 -2.56 9.09 5.59
C GLY A 61 -3.06 9.51 4.22
N LEU A 62 -2.35 9.04 3.19
CA LEU A 62 -2.72 9.19 1.78
C LEU A 62 -2.77 7.83 1.11
N THR A 63 -3.82 7.58 0.36
CA THR A 63 -3.93 6.42 -0.50
C THR A 63 -3.86 6.78 -1.98
N LYS A 64 -3.36 5.85 -2.78
CA LYS A 64 -3.41 5.86 -4.23
C LYS A 64 -3.90 4.50 -4.69
N SER A 65 -4.83 4.45 -5.63
CA SER A 65 -5.37 3.20 -6.14
C SER A 65 -5.36 3.20 -7.67
N SER A 66 -5.07 2.02 -8.23
CA SER A 66 -5.13 1.77 -9.66
C SER A 66 -5.56 0.32 -9.90
N GLY A 67 -6.81 0.12 -10.32
CA GLY A 67 -7.38 -1.21 -10.47
C GLY A 67 -7.37 -1.98 -9.15
N LEU A 68 -6.71 -3.15 -9.14
CA LEU A 68 -6.61 -4.04 -7.98
C LEU A 68 -5.42 -3.74 -7.05
N LEU A 69 -4.61 -2.74 -7.40
CA LEU A 69 -3.48 -2.29 -6.61
C LEU A 69 -3.85 -1.05 -5.82
N THR A 70 -3.69 -1.12 -4.50
CA THR A 70 -3.85 0.03 -3.60
C THR A 70 -2.58 0.24 -2.81
N PHE A 71 -2.15 1.50 -2.73
CA PHE A 71 -1.05 1.92 -1.89
C PHE A 71 -1.56 2.83 -0.79
N LEU A 72 -1.09 2.64 0.44
CA LEU A 72 -1.39 3.49 1.59
C LEU A 72 -0.10 3.99 2.24
N LYS A 73 0.06 5.30 2.34
CA LYS A 73 1.06 5.93 3.21
C LYS A 73 0.37 6.36 4.49
N VAL A 74 0.85 5.88 5.64
CA VAL A 74 0.32 6.25 6.95
C VAL A 74 1.19 7.35 7.56
N TYR A 75 0.57 8.43 8.03
CA TYR A 75 1.26 9.55 8.67
C TYR A 75 1.71 9.19 10.09
N ASN A 76 2.76 9.84 10.59
CA ASN A 76 3.29 9.68 11.95
C ASN A 76 3.52 8.20 12.34
N ALA A 77 3.91 7.39 11.36
CA ALA A 77 4.25 5.99 11.53
C ALA A 77 5.71 5.74 11.12
N GLY A 78 6.41 4.89 11.86
CA GLY A 78 7.70 4.30 11.50
C GLY A 78 7.52 2.89 10.94
N HIS A 79 8.57 2.07 11.01
CA HIS A 79 8.56 0.70 10.48
C HIS A 79 7.44 -0.17 11.04
N TRP A 80 7.05 0.07 12.29
CA TRP A 80 6.02 -0.69 13.00
C TRP A 80 4.70 0.08 12.99
N ILE A 81 4.13 0.24 11.80
CA ILE A 81 2.90 1.02 11.56
C ILE A 81 1.75 0.62 12.52
N PRO A 82 1.48 -0.66 12.83
CA PRO A 82 0.46 -1.03 13.81
C PRO A 82 0.75 -0.59 15.25
N ALA A 83 2.03 -0.48 15.62
CA ALA A 83 2.43 -0.02 16.95
C ALA A 83 2.35 1.51 17.05
N ASP A 84 2.78 2.22 16.00
CA ASP A 84 2.80 3.69 15.97
C ASP A 84 1.40 4.28 15.72
N GLN A 85 0.60 3.64 14.86
CA GLN A 85 -0.72 4.09 14.43
C GLN A 85 -1.77 2.96 14.53
N PRO A 86 -2.11 2.51 15.75
CA PRO A 86 -2.98 1.34 15.95
C PRO A 86 -4.41 1.56 15.42
N LYS A 87 -4.97 2.77 15.60
CA LYS A 87 -6.31 3.12 15.12
C LYS A 87 -6.39 3.13 13.59
N ALA A 88 -5.43 3.78 12.94
CA ALA A 88 -5.33 3.82 11.49
C ALA A 88 -5.12 2.42 10.89
N SER A 89 -4.27 1.61 11.52
CA SER A 89 -3.99 0.24 11.09
C SER A 89 -5.21 -0.67 11.21
N LEU A 90 -5.98 -0.53 12.29
CA LEU A 90 -7.22 -1.29 12.46
C LEU A 90 -8.25 -0.90 11.39
N GLU A 91 -8.41 0.39 11.12
CA GLU A 91 -9.34 0.87 10.10
C GLU A 91 -8.92 0.41 8.70
N MET A 92 -7.63 0.46 8.38
CA MET A 92 -7.06 -0.06 7.14
C MET A 92 -7.44 -1.54 6.95
N ILE A 93 -7.17 -2.39 7.96
CA ILE A 93 -7.45 -3.83 7.86
C ILE A 93 -8.96 -4.08 7.73
N LYS A 94 -9.80 -3.39 8.52
CA LYS A 94 -11.26 -3.54 8.45
C LYS A 94 -11.79 -3.22 7.05
N ARG A 95 -11.43 -2.07 6.49
CA ARG A 95 -11.85 -1.65 5.14
C ARG A 95 -11.34 -2.62 4.08
N TRP A 96 -10.07 -3.00 4.16
CA TRP A 96 -9.46 -3.95 3.23
C TRP A 96 -10.21 -5.28 3.18
N MET A 97 -10.47 -5.88 4.35
CA MET A 97 -11.15 -7.17 4.46
C MET A 97 -12.61 -7.10 3.99
N GLN A 98 -13.25 -5.94 4.10
CA GLN A 98 -14.61 -5.71 3.61
C GLN A 98 -14.66 -5.29 2.14
N GLY A 99 -13.51 -5.10 1.49
CA GLY A 99 -13.43 -4.60 0.12
C GLY A 99 -13.89 -3.15 -0.04
N ILE A 100 -13.90 -2.38 1.06
CA ILE A 100 -14.20 -0.95 1.07
C ILE A 100 -12.93 -0.19 0.67
N PRO A 101 -13.02 0.81 -0.23
CA PRO A 101 -11.88 1.67 -0.55
C PRO A 101 -11.30 2.33 0.70
N LEU A 102 -9.97 2.44 0.73
CA LEU A 102 -9.24 3.11 1.81
C LEU A 102 -9.45 4.62 1.74
#